data_AF-A0A7C6WVN7-F1
#
_entry.id   AF-A0A7C6WVN7-F1
#
_cell.length_a   1.000
_cell.length_b   1.000
_cell.length_c   1.000
_cell.angle_alpha   90.00
_cell.angle_beta   90.00
_cell.angle_gamma   90.00
#
_symmetry.space_group_name_H-M   'P 1'
#
loop_
_entity.id
_entity.type
_entity.pdbx_description
1 polymer ?
#
loop_
_entity_poly.entity_id
_entity_poly.type
_entity_poly.pdbx_seq_one_letter_code
_entity_poly.pdbx_strand_id
1 'polypeptide(L)'
;MQKKVIFIGASGAGKTTLIKTLQGLGSDKISKTQVLTFEDGYIDIPGEYMDIRRLNNAVTTTAIDASAIFVVQDSTRLKPTTPPGFCRMF
;
A
#
# COMPACT_ATOMS: atom_id res chain seq x y z
N MET A 1 5.94 -16.82 12.48
CA MET A 1 5.69 -16.10 11.21
C MET A 1 5.68 -14.61 11.51
N GLN A 2 6.47 -13.79 10.82
CA GLN A 2 6.50 -12.34 11.05
C GLN A 2 5.16 -11.75 10.60
N LYS A 3 4.50 -10.97 11.47
CA LYS A 3 3.19 -10.36 11.15
C LYS A 3 3.40 -9.32 10.04
N LYS A 4 2.82 -9.56 8.86
CA LYS A 4 2.95 -8.66 7.71
C LYS A 4 1.77 -7.68 7.67
N VAL A 5 2.05 -6.41 7.46
CA VAL A 5 1.07 -5.35 7.28
C VAL A 5 1.15 -4.82 5.86
N ILE A 6 0.01 -4.70 5.18
CA ILE A 6 -0.05 -4.16 3.82
C ILE A 6 -0.51 -2.71 3.85
N PHE A 7 0.12 -1.85 3.04
CA PHE A 7 -0.38 -0.51 2.73
C PHE A 7 -0.84 -0.45 1.27
N ILE A 8 -2.07 -0.01 1.04
CA ILE A 8 -2.68 0.16 -0.30
C ILE A 8 -3.27 1.56 -0.46
N GLY A 9 -3.29 2.05 -1.70
CA GLY A 9 -3.73 3.41 -2.02
C GLY A 9 -3.01 3.95 -3.25
N ALA A 10 -3.49 5.07 -3.81
CA ALA A 10 -2.95 5.62 -5.05
C ALA A 10 -1.45 5.95 -5.00
N SER A 11 -0.86 6.06 -6.19
CA SER A 11 0.47 6.65 -6.35
C SER A 11 0.45 8.09 -5.82
N GLY A 12 1.46 8.44 -5.03
CA GLY A 12 1.52 9.75 -4.36
C GLY A 12 0.75 9.88 -3.04
N ALA A 13 -0.01 8.87 -2.59
CA ALA A 13 -0.75 8.94 -1.32
C ALA A 13 0.12 8.93 -0.05
N GLY A 14 1.46 8.85 -0.17
CA GLY A 14 2.38 8.87 0.97
C GLY A 14 2.67 7.51 1.62
N LYS A 15 2.27 6.39 1.02
CA LYS A 15 2.48 5.03 1.56
C LYS A 15 3.95 4.73 1.92
N THR A 16 4.85 4.88 0.95
CA THR A 16 6.29 4.62 1.13
C THR A 16 6.90 5.55 2.18
N THR A 17 6.48 6.81 2.20
CA THR A 17 6.88 7.77 3.24
C THR A 17 6.42 7.31 4.62
N LEU A 18 5.15 6.93 4.76
CA LEU A 18 4.58 6.44 6.01
C LEU A 18 5.32 5.20 6.53
N ILE A 19 5.57 4.20 5.67
CA ILE A 19 6.31 2.98 6.04
C ILE A 19 7.71 3.33 6.56
N LYS A 20 8.46 4.15 5.83
CA LYS A 20 9.83 4.54 6.22
C LYS A 20 9.87 5.38 7.48
N THR A 21 8.89 6.26 7.69
CA THR A 21 8.74 7.01 8.95
C THR A 21 8.44 6.07 10.12
N LEU A 22 7.55 5.09 9.95
CA LEU A 22 7.25 4.08 10.99
C LEU A 22 8.46 3.18 11.31
N GLN A 23 9.34 2.95 10.34
CA GLN A 23 10.60 2.22 10.52
C GLN A 23 11.73 3.09 11.12
N GLY A 24 11.51 4.39 11.34
CA GLY A 24 12.54 5.29 11.86
C GLY A 24 13.64 5.65 10.84
N LEU A 25 13.44 5.39 9.55
CA LEU A 25 14.45 5.56 8.49
C LEU A 25 14.51 6.97 7.88
N GLY A 26 13.62 7.89 8.29
CA GLY A 26 13.58 9.27 7.79
C GLY A 26 13.11 9.40 6.32
N SER A 27 12.84 10.63 5.87
CA SER A 27 12.30 10.92 4.52
C SER A 27 13.35 11.04 3.42
N ASP A 28 14.64 11.08 3.78
CA ASP A 28 15.68 11.63 2.91
C ASP A 28 16.21 10.65 1.86
N LYS A 29 15.75 9.39 1.89
CA LYS A 29 16.06 8.34 0.90
C LYS A 29 14.80 7.66 0.37
N ILE A 30 13.80 8.45 -0.02
CA ILE A 30 12.55 7.93 -0.59
C ILE A 30 12.60 8.00 -2.11
N SER A 31 12.96 6.88 -2.74
CA SER A 31 12.68 6.63 -4.16
C SER A 31 11.27 6.09 -4.30
N LYS A 32 10.55 6.47 -5.37
CA LYS A 32 9.24 5.89 -5.68
C LYS A 32 9.34 4.37 -5.84
N THR A 33 8.45 3.66 -5.17
CA THR A 33 8.29 2.21 -5.29
C THR A 33 7.70 1.87 -6.66
N GLN A 34 8.53 1.33 -7.56
CA GLN A 34 8.13 0.85 -8.89
C GLN A 34 7.86 -0.68 -8.91
N VAL A 35 8.27 -1.38 -7.86
CA VAL A 35 8.19 -2.84 -7.70
C VAL A 35 7.65 -3.14 -6.30
N LEU A 36 6.81 -4.16 -6.15
CA LEU A 36 6.29 -4.59 -4.85
C LEU A 36 7.45 -4.91 -3.89
N THR A 37 7.54 -4.20 -2.77
CA THR A 37 8.62 -4.34 -1.80
C THR A 37 8.12 -4.97 -0.50
N PHE A 38 8.93 -5.91 0.01
CA PHE A 38 8.75 -6.56 1.30
C PHE A 38 9.89 -6.10 2.22
N GLU A 39 9.60 -5.26 3.21
CA GLU A 39 10.60 -4.74 4.13
C GLU A 39 10.09 -4.85 5.57
N ASP A 40 10.80 -5.57 6.44
CA ASP A 40 10.57 -5.61 7.90
C ASP A 40 9.11 -5.80 8.36
N GLY A 41 8.35 -6.66 7.67
CA GLY A 41 6.93 -6.89 7.99
C GLY A 41 5.96 -5.92 7.32
N TYR A 42 6.43 -5.09 6.39
CA TYR A 42 5.61 -4.21 5.56
C TYR A 42 5.61 -4.68 4.11
N ILE A 43 4.46 -4.52 3.47
CA ILE A 43 4.27 -4.75 2.03
C ILE A 43 3.81 -3.43 1.41
N ASP A 44 4.68 -2.82 0.59
CA ASP A 44 4.36 -1.62 -0.19
C ASP A 44 3.96 -2.03 -1.61
N ILE A 45 2.68 -1.85 -1.92
CA ILE A 45 2.14 -2.13 -3.25
C ILE A 45 2.16 -0.81 -4.04
N PRO A 46 2.83 -0.75 -5.21
CA PRO A 46 2.83 0.44 -6.04
C PRO A 46 1.40 0.89 -6.32
N GLY A 47 1.12 2.18 -6.16
CA GLY A 47 -0.27 2.67 -6.26
C GLY A 47 -0.88 2.47 -7.65
N GLU A 48 -0.05 2.33 -8.68
CA GLU A 48 -0.45 1.99 -10.06
C GLU A 48 -1.08 0.59 -10.18
N TYR A 49 -0.82 -0.32 -9.23
CA TYR A 49 -1.39 -1.67 -9.27
C TYR A 49 -2.88 -1.67 -8.97
N MET A 50 -3.36 -0.65 -8.26
CA MET A 50 -4.78 -0.44 -7.98
C MET A 50 -5.57 -0.05 -9.25
N ASP A 51 -4.90 0.56 -10.23
CA ASP A 51 -5.50 0.94 -11.50
C ASP A 51 -5.54 -0.25 -12.50
N ILE A 52 -4.76 -1.30 -12.24
CA ILE A 52 -4.70 -2.50 -13.08
C ILE A 52 -5.61 -3.57 -12.48
N ARG A 53 -6.86 -3.63 -12.94
CA ARG A 53 -7.87 -4.62 -12.49
C ARG A 53 -7.38 -6.07 -12.43
N ARG A 54 -6.45 -6.45 -13.31
CA ARG A 54 -5.87 -7.81 -13.36
C ARG A 54 -4.96 -8.11 -12.16
N LEU A 55 -4.38 -7.08 -11.53
CA LEU A 55 -3.48 -7.22 -10.38
C LEU A 55 -4.24 -7.32 -9.05
N ASN A 56 -5.56 -7.07 -9.04
CA ASN A 56 -6.40 -7.26 -7.85
C ASN A 56 -6.24 -8.66 -7.25
N ASN A 57 -6.14 -9.71 -8.07
CA ASN A 57 -5.92 -11.07 -7.58
C ASN A 57 -4.58 -11.22 -6.85
N ALA A 58 -3.50 -10.62 -7.35
CA ALA A 58 -2.20 -10.67 -6.69
C ALA A 58 -2.22 -9.91 -5.36
N VAL A 59 -2.92 -8.77 -5.31
CA VAL A 59 -3.11 -7.99 -4.08
C VAL A 59 -3.95 -8.75 -3.06
N THR A 60 -5.07 -9.35 -3.47
CA THR A 60 -5.93 -10.18 -2.62
C THR A 60 -5.20 -11.41 -2.10
N THR A 61 -4.47 -12.14 -2.96
CA THR A 61 -3.67 -13.30 -2.51
C THR A 61 -2.60 -12.89 -1.51
N THR A 62 -1.93 -11.75 -1.74
CA THR A 62 -0.93 -11.22 -0.80
C THR A 62 -1.56 -10.82 0.54
N ALA A 63 -2.81 -10.36 0.52
CA ALA A 63 -3.57 -9.97 1.69
C ALA A 63 -4.00 -11.13 2.60
N ILE A 64 -4.15 -12.35 2.07
CA ILE A 64 -4.48 -13.54 2.86
C ILE A 64 -3.42 -13.81 3.95
N ASP A 65 -2.14 -13.59 3.62
CA ASP A 65 -1.04 -13.82 4.55
C ASP A 65 -0.71 -12.61 5.44
N ALA A 66 -1.45 -11.51 5.29
CA ALA A 66 -1.25 -10.29 6.07
C ALA A 66 -2.04 -10.31 7.38
N SER A 67 -1.45 -9.73 8.43
CA SER A 67 -2.11 -9.52 9.72
C SER A 67 -3.02 -8.30 9.74
N ALA A 68 -2.80 -7.33 8.85
CA ALA A 68 -3.64 -6.15 8.70
C ALA A 68 -3.44 -5.49 7.32
N ILE A 69 -4.46 -4.77 6.88
CA ILE A 69 -4.46 -3.96 5.65
C ILE A 69 -4.80 -2.52 6.01
N PHE A 70 -3.95 -1.58 5.60
CA PHE A 70 -4.15 -0.16 5.77
C PHE A 70 -4.38 0.50 4.42
N VAL A 71 -5.54 1.15 4.28
CA VAL A 71 -5.87 1.96 3.11
C VAL A 71 -5.42 3.39 3.37
N VAL A 72 -4.48 3.88 2.57
CA VAL A 72 -3.93 5.23 2.67
C VAL A 72 -4.53 6.11 1.59
N GLN A 73 -5.08 7.24 2.00
CA GLN A 73 -5.68 8.21 1.11
C GLN A 73 -5.12 9.60 1.34
N ASP A 74 -4.78 10.28 0.25
CA ASP A 74 -4.38 11.67 0.29
C ASP A 74 -5.58 12.54 0.69
N SER A 75 -5.49 13.16 1.86
CA SER A 75 -6.51 14.04 2.43
C SER A 75 -6.75 15.33 1.63
N THR A 76 -5.81 15.71 0.74
CA THR A 76 -5.92 16.92 -0.08
C THR A 76 -6.66 16.68 -1.40
N ARG A 77 -6.93 15.42 -1.75
CA ARG A 77 -7.51 15.04 -3.05
C ARG A 77 -9.04 15.02 -2.98
N LEU A 78 -9.68 15.79 -3.86
CA LEU A 78 -11.14 15.91 -3.95
C LEU A 78 -11.85 14.63 -4.42
N LYS A 79 -11.14 13.72 -5.07
CA LYS A 79 -11.68 12.44 -5.55
C LYS A 79 -11.00 11.28 -4.82
N PRO A 80 -11.77 10.33 -4.27
CA PRO A 80 -11.20 9.14 -3.68
C PRO A 80 -10.51 8.31 -4.74
N THR A 81 -9.36 7.76 -4.36
CA THR A 81 -8.52 6.94 -5.23
C THR A 81 -8.88 5.47 -5.18
N THR A 82 -9.70 5.08 -4.22
CA THR A 82 -10.28 3.74 -4.12
C THR A 82 -11.76 3.81 -4.53
N PRO A 83 -12.28 2.82 -5.27
CA PRO A 83 -13.69 2.77 -5.63
C PRO A 83 -14.57 2.54 -4.39
N PRO A 84 -15.86 2.93 -4.42
CA PRO A 84 -16.81 2.59 -3.37
C PRO A 84 -16.84 1.09 -3.09
N GLY A 85 -16.81 0.70 -1.82
CA GLY A 85 -16.83 -0.70 -1.40
C GLY A 85 -15.51 -1.44 -1.62
N PHE A 86 -14.43 -0.77 -2.01
CA PHE A 86 -13.11 -1.38 -2.24
C PHE A 86 -12.68 -2.32 -1.12
N CYS A 87 -12.81 -1.91 0.15
CA CYS A 87 -12.40 -2.74 1.29
C CYS A 87 -13.18 -4.06 1.44
N ARG A 88 -14.31 -4.26 0.74
CA ARG A 88 -15.07 -5.53 0.76
C ARG A 88 -14.39 -6.66 -0.02
N MET A 89 -13.33 -6.37 -0.76
CA MET A 89 -12.59 -7.38 -1.53
C MET A 89 -11.60 -8.19 -0.70
N PHE A 90 -11.38 -7.77 0.56
CA PHE A 90 -10.54 -8.42 1.55
C PHE A 90 -11.43 -8.98 2.66
#